data_AF-A0A8H9GVV9-F1
#
_entry.id   AF-A0A8H9GVV9-F1
#
_cell.length_a   1.000
_cell.length_b   1.000
_cell.length_c   1.000
_cell.angle_alpha   90.00
_cell.angle_beta   90.00
_cell.angle_gamma   90.00
#
_symmetry.space_group_name_H-M   'P 1'
#
loop_
_entity.id
_entity.type
_entity.pdbx_description
1 polymer ?
#
loop_
_entity_poly.entity_id
_entity_poly.type
_entity_poly.pdbx_seq_one_letter_code
_entity_poly.pdbx_strand_id
1 'polypeptide(L)'
;MTRQVRVSHGAAYDLGYHVVWCLKYGCPVLAGPVKARLEELVRAKVGEHGWETAALEVMPDHVHLFVIPRFLPPAFVSAFQ
;
A
#
# COMPACT_ATOMS: atom_id res chain seq x y z
N MET A 1 17.06 15.64 9.22
CA MET A 1 16.16 14.67 8.58
C MET A 1 16.61 14.47 7.15
N THR A 2 17.20 13.32 6.84
CA THR A 2 17.73 13.03 5.51
C THR A 2 16.61 12.43 4.66
N ARG A 3 16.21 13.13 3.59
CA ARG A 3 15.17 12.67 2.66
C ARG A 3 15.73 11.52 1.81
N GLN A 4 15.08 10.35 1.81
CA GLN A 4 15.51 9.24 0.95
C GLN A 4 15.03 9.50 -0.49
N VAL A 5 15.97 9.82 -1.37
CA VAL A 5 15.70 10.05 -2.80
C VAL A 5 16.15 8.82 -3.58
N ARG A 6 15.24 8.23 -4.38
CA ARG A 6 15.56 7.15 -5.30
C ARG A 6 15.98 7.74 -6.64
N VAL A 7 16.95 7.10 -7.28
CA VAL A 7 17.49 7.51 -8.57
C VAL A 7 17.31 6.38 -9.58
N SER A 8 16.82 6.72 -10.76
CA SER A 8 16.79 5.87 -11.95
C SER A 8 17.70 6.46 -13.02
N HIS A 9 17.86 5.77 -14.15
CA HIS A 9 18.73 6.19 -15.26
C HIS A 9 18.46 7.60 -15.81
N GLY A 10 17.29 8.20 -15.54
CA GLY A 10 16.95 9.54 -16.06
C GLY A 10 16.21 10.45 -15.08
N ALA A 11 15.97 10.03 -13.83
CA ALA A 11 15.24 10.84 -12.87
C ALA A 11 15.61 10.51 -11.42
N ALA A 12 15.61 11.54 -10.58
CA ALA A 12 15.62 11.40 -9.12
C ALA A 12 14.21 11.71 -8.60
N TYR A 13 13.65 10.85 -7.76
CA TYR A 13 12.32 11.01 -7.20
C TYR A 13 12.27 10.55 -5.75
N ASP A 14 11.37 11.16 -5.00
CA ASP A 14 10.96 10.69 -3.69
C ASP A 14 9.44 10.72 -3.68
N LEU A 15 8.86 9.53 -3.83
CA LEU A 15 7.45 9.33 -4.11
C LEU A 15 6.91 8.26 -3.17
N GLY A 16 6.13 8.69 -2.19
CA GLY A 16 5.32 7.83 -1.36
C GLY A 16 3.86 7.98 -1.73
N TYR A 17 3.14 6.88 -1.89
CA TYR A 17 1.70 6.89 -2.11
C TYR A 17 0.99 6.53 -0.81
N HIS A 18 0.08 7.40 -0.38
CA HIS A 18 -0.88 7.10 0.65
C HIS A 18 -2.21 6.72 -0.02
N VAL A 19 -2.52 5.43 -0.01
CA VAL A 19 -3.72 4.90 -0.63
C VAL A 19 -4.68 4.47 0.48
N VAL A 20 -5.88 5.03 0.40
CA VAL A 20 -6.96 4.75 1.33
C VAL A 20 -8.13 4.20 0.54
N TRP A 21 -8.68 3.08 0.98
CA TRP A 21 -9.93 2.57 0.44
C TRP A 21 -10.86 2.12 1.55
N CYS A 22 -12.15 2.34 1.33
CA CYS A 22 -13.21 1.90 2.20
C CYS A 22 -13.84 0.63 1.64
N LEU A 23 -14.31 -0.26 2.51
CA LEU A 23 -15.07 -1.41 2.07
C LEU A 23 -16.41 -0.97 1.47
N LYS A 24 -16.85 -1.70 0.45
CA LYS A 24 -18.18 -1.51 -0.14
C LYS A 24 -19.22 -1.65 0.98
N TYR A 25 -20.08 -0.63 1.11
CA TYR A 25 -21.11 -0.50 2.15
C TYR A 25 -20.63 -0.15 3.57
N GLY A 26 -19.34 0.20 3.77
CA GLY A 26 -18.83 0.62 5.09
C GLY A 26 -19.03 -0.44 6.18
N CYS A 27 -19.12 -1.70 5.78
CA CYS A 27 -19.44 -2.80 6.69
C CYS A 27 -18.19 -3.08 7.55
N PRO A 28 -18.29 -3.11 8.89
CA PRO A 28 -17.14 -3.29 9.79
C PRO A 28 -16.69 -4.75 9.83
N VAL A 29 -16.33 -5.31 8.68
CA VAL A 29 -15.89 -6.70 8.51
C VAL A 29 -14.38 -6.84 8.74
N LEU A 30 -13.65 -5.73 8.79
CA LEU A 30 -12.20 -5.69 9.03
C LEU A 30 -11.86 -5.87 10.51
N ALA A 31 -12.39 -6.92 11.13
CA ALA A 31 -12.14 -7.28 12.52
C ALA A 31 -11.65 -8.73 12.64
N GLY A 32 -10.82 -8.97 13.66
CA GLY A 32 -10.33 -10.30 14.02
C GLY A 32 -9.56 -11.00 12.88
N PRO A 33 -9.93 -12.24 12.48
CA PRO A 33 -9.17 -13.04 11.52
C PRO A 33 -9.14 -12.43 10.11
N VAL A 34 -10.17 -11.64 9.74
CA VAL A 34 -10.25 -11.00 8.42
C VAL A 34 -9.16 -9.93 8.27
N LYS A 35 -8.93 -9.14 9.32
CA LYS A 35 -7.85 -8.14 9.36
C LYS A 35 -6.49 -8.80 9.16
N ALA A 36 -6.21 -9.87 9.92
CA ALA A 36 -4.94 -10.60 9.83
C ALA A 36 -4.70 -11.15 8.42
N ARG A 37 -5.74 -11.73 7.79
CA ARG A 37 -5.63 -12.25 6.43
C ARG A 37 -5.43 -11.14 5.40
N LEU A 38 -6.13 -10.00 5.55
CA LEU A 38 -5.95 -8.86 4.67
C LEU A 38 -4.52 -8.30 4.75
N GLU A 39 -3.99 -8.14 5.97
CA GLU A 39 -2.62 -7.68 6.15
C GLU A 39 -1.59 -8.60 5.49
N GLU A 40 -1.79 -9.92 5.59
CA GLU A 40 -0.95 -10.91 4.92
C GLU A 40 -1.01 -10.78 3.40
N LEU A 41 -2.22 -10.67 2.83
CA LEU A 41 -2.42 -10.53 1.38
C LEU A 41 -1.81 -9.23 0.83
N VAL A 42 -2.00 -8.12 1.55
CA VAL A 42 -1.41 -6.83 1.17
C VAL A 42 0.12 -6.91 1.20
N ARG A 43 0.70 -7.50 2.25
CA ARG A 43 2.16 -7.70 2.34
C ARG A 43 2.68 -8.61 1.22
N ALA A 44 1.96 -9.69 0.91
CA ALA A 44 2.31 -10.59 -0.19
C ALA A 44 2.31 -9.83 -1.53
N LYS A 45 1.28 -9.03 -1.81
CA LYS A 45 1.22 -8.24 -3.05
C LYS A 45 2.30 -7.18 -3.15
N VAL A 46 2.58 -6.48 -2.06
CA VAL A 46 3.69 -5.53 -2.04
C VAL A 46 5.02 -6.25 -2.32
N GLY A 47 5.24 -7.42 -1.72
CA GLY A 47 6.39 -8.27 -1.98
C GLY A 47 6.52 -8.72 -3.44
N GLU A 48 5.43 -9.17 -4.05
CA GLU A 48 5.39 -9.58 -5.46
C GLU A 48 5.79 -8.45 -6.41
N HIS A 49 5.39 -7.21 -6.11
CA HIS A 49 5.73 -6.03 -6.92
C HIS A 49 7.08 -5.39 -6.55
N GLY A 50 7.77 -5.90 -5.52
CA GLY A 50 9.02 -5.34 -5.04
C GLY A 50 8.90 -3.90 -4.52
N TRP A 51 7.71 -3.52 -4.03
CA TRP A 51 7.49 -2.22 -3.39
C TRP A 51 7.94 -2.26 -1.94
N GLU A 52 8.25 -1.09 -1.38
CA GLU A 52 8.58 -0.98 0.04
C GLU A 52 7.32 -0.57 0.81
N THR A 53 6.82 -1.45 1.69
CA THR A 53 5.71 -1.12 2.60
C THR A 53 6.26 -0.25 3.73
N ALA A 54 5.82 1.00 3.80
CA ALA A 54 6.24 1.90 4.85
C ALA A 54 5.27 1.88 6.04
N ALA A 55 3.96 1.78 5.80
CA ALA A 55 2.96 1.54 6.85
C ALA A 55 1.68 0.88 6.28
N LEU A 56 1.06 0.02 7.07
CA LEU A 56 -0.27 -0.55 6.78
C LEU A 56 -1.09 -0.49 8.08
N GLU A 57 -2.18 0.26 8.05
CA GLU A 57 -3.15 0.33 9.14
C GLU A 57 -4.53 -0.10 8.62
N VAL A 58 -5.09 -1.14 9.24
CA VAL A 58 -6.42 -1.64 8.93
C VAL A 58 -7.36 -1.21 10.07
N MET A 59 -8.27 -0.29 9.75
CA MET A 59 -9.41 0.11 10.57
C MET A 59 -10.65 -0.69 10.18
N PRO A 60 -11.71 -0.74 11.03
CA PRO A 60 -12.91 -1.54 10.75
C PRO A 60 -13.62 -1.17 9.44
N ASP A 61 -13.58 0.10 9.05
CA ASP A 61 -14.32 0.72 7.95
C ASP A 61 -13.43 1.04 6.72
N HIS A 62 -12.15 1.30 6.93
CA HIS A 62 -11.20 1.66 5.88
C HIS A 62 -9.77 1.11 6.13
N VAL A 63 -8.98 1.08 5.06
CA VAL A 63 -7.59 0.62 5.09
C VAL A 63 -6.69 1.76 4.64
N HIS A 64 -5.65 2.04 5.42
CA HIS A 64 -4.56 2.96 5.07
C HIS A 64 -3.33 2.17 4.67
N LEU A 65 -2.88 2.34 3.43
CA LEU A 65 -1.65 1.76 2.93
C LEU A 65 -0.71 2.88 2.49
N PHE A 66 0.47 2.93 3.12
CA PHE A 66 1.56 3.81 2.71
C PHE A 66 2.69 2.98 2.09
N VAL A 67 2.95 3.21 0.81
CA VAL A 67 3.96 2.47 0.04
C VAL A 67 4.90 3.40 -0.69
N ILE A 68 6.14 2.95 -0.84
CA ILE A 68 7.16 3.63 -1.62
C ILE A 68 7.51 2.69 -2.79
N PRO A 69 6.92 2.89 -3.98
CA PRO A 69 7.19 2.04 -5.11
C PRO A 69 8.59 2.31 -5.69
N ARG A 70 9.23 1.25 -6.19
CA ARG A 70 10.51 1.32 -6.90
C ARG A 70 10.36 1.78 -8.37
N PHE A 71 9.16 1.73 -8.91
CA PHE A 71 8.81 2.14 -10.27
C PHE A 71 7.35 2.60 -10.27
N LEU A 72 6.97 3.62 -11.05
CA LEU A 72 5.56 4.04 -11.18
C LEU A 72 4.77 2.99 -11.97
N PRO A 73 3.91 2.18 -11.35
CA PRO A 73 2.99 1.34 -12.09
C PRO A 73 1.77 2.19 -12.46
N PRO A 74 1.40 2.33 -13.75
CA PRO A 74 0.17 3.02 -14.13
C PRO A 74 -1.10 2.42 -13.47
N ALA A 75 -1.02 1.16 -13.05
CA ALA A 75 -2.10 0.36 -12.49
C ALA A 75 -1.93 0.06 -10.98
N PHE A 76 -1.25 0.92 -10.22
CA PHE A 76 -1.01 0.71 -8.77
C PHE A 76 -2.30 0.38 -8.00
N VAL A 77 -3.37 1.16 -8.21
CA VAL A 77 -4.65 0.98 -7.51
C VAL A 77 -5.35 -0.30 -7.95
N SER A 78 -5.25 -0.65 -9.24
CA SER A 78 -5.84 -1.89 -9.77
C SER A 78 -5.17 -3.15 -9.25
N ALA A 79 -3.97 -3.08 -8.68
CA ALA A 79 -3.31 -4.22 -8.05
C ALA A 79 -3.98 -4.67 -6.74
N PHE A 80 -4.85 -3.83 -6.15
CA PHE A 80 -5.54 -4.08 -4.90
C PHE A 80 -7.07 -4.22 -5.02
N GLN A 81 -7.63 -4.17 -6.24
CA GLN A 81 -9.06 -4.38 -6.51
C GLN A 81 -9.39 -5.84 -6.81
#